data_AF-A0A819NJT9-F1
#
_entry.id   AF-A0A819NJT9-F1
#
_cell.length_a   1.000
_cell.length_b   1.000
_cell.length_c   1.000
_cell.angle_alpha   90.00
_cell.angle_beta   90.00
_cell.angle_gamma   90.00
#
_symmetry.space_group_name_H-M   'P 1'
#
loop_
_entity.id
_entity.type
_entity.pdbx_description
1 polymer ?
#
loop_
_entity_poly.entity_id
_entity_poly.type
_entity_poly.pdbx_seq_one_letter_code
_entity_poly.pdbx_strand_id
1 'polypeptide(L)' 'QTVIEVYHSEFVPLEWSICHHREKVKTMSYCKLIVDKNTNRVVGFHVLSPNAGEITQGYAVAMRLGATKNDFDMTVGTL' A
#
# COMPACT_ATOMS: atom_id res chain seq x y z
N GLN A 1 -11.10 15.01 -18.26
CA GLN A 1 -11.64 14.57 -16.96
C GLN A 1 -10.76 13.42 -16.47
N THR A 2 -10.10 13.55 -15.33
CA THR A 2 -9.19 12.51 -14.82
C THR A 2 -10.02 11.35 -14.28
N VAL A 3 -9.88 10.17 -14.87
CA VAL A 3 -10.59 8.96 -14.42
C VAL A 3 -9.68 8.26 -13.42
N ILE A 4 -10.12 8.15 -12.16
CA ILE A 4 -9.32 7.59 -11.07
C ILE A 4 -9.80 6.18 -10.74
N GLU A 5 -8.86 5.27 -10.54
CA GLU A 5 -9.07 3.93 -10.01
C GLU A 5 -8.37 3.80 -8.66
N VAL A 6 -9.05 3.21 -7.68
CA VAL A 6 -8.52 3.05 -6.32
C VAL A 6 -8.47 1.58 -5.99
N TYR A 7 -7.27 1.05 -5.80
CA TYR A 7 -7.05 -0.27 -5.24
C TYR A 7 -6.84 -0.12 -3.73
N HIS A 8 -7.45 -0.99 -2.94
CA HIS A 8 -7.27 -0.96 -1.50
C HIS A 8 -7.30 -2.36 -0.91
N SER A 9 -6.64 -2.52 0.24
CA SER A 9 -6.56 -3.79 0.95
C SER A 9 -6.55 -3.55 2.46
N GLU A 10 -7.33 -4.36 3.17
CA GLU A 10 -7.35 -4.45 4.62
C GLU A 10 -6.70 -5.77 5.04
N PHE A 11 -5.78 -5.71 6.01
CA PHE A 11 -5.04 -6.89 6.45
C PHE A 11 -4.63 -6.81 7.92
N VAL A 12 -4.31 -7.96 8.51
CA VAL A 12 -3.68 -8.05 9.83
C VAL A 12 -2.19 -8.33 9.63
N PRO A 13 -1.30 -7.44 10.06
CA PRO A 13 0.14 -7.70 10.06
C PRO A 13 0.48 -9.02 10.78
N LEU A 14 1.37 -9.81 10.21
CA LEU A 14 1.74 -11.13 10.75
C LEU A 14 2.27 -11.05 12.19
N GLU A 15 3.03 -10.01 12.51
CA GLU A 15 3.52 -9.71 13.87
C GLU A 15 2.41 -9.59 14.92
N TRP A 16 1.19 -9.22 14.49
CA TRP A 16 0.02 -9.11 15.38
C TRP A 16 -0.76 -10.42 15.46
N SER A 17 -0.69 -11.28 14.44
CA SER A 17 -1.40 -12.55 14.39
C SER A 17 -0.93 -13.56 15.47
N ILE A 18 0.28 -13.40 16.02
CA ILE A 18 0.87 -14.35 16.97
C ILE A 18 0.68 -13.89 18.44
N CYS A 19 0.41 -12.60 18.67
CA CYS A 19 0.35 -12.02 20.02
C CYS A 19 -1.05 -12.11 20.65
N HIS A 20 -1.27 -13.13 21.48
CA HIS A 20 -2.54 -13.38 22.18
C HIS A 20 -3.01 -12.24 23.11
N HIS A 21 -2.07 -11.41 23.61
CA HIS A 21 -2.41 -10.25 24.46
C HIS A 21 -2.95 -9.03 23.67
N ARG A 22 -2.91 -9.05 22.34
CA ARG A 22 -3.43 -7.98 21.47
C ARG A 22 -4.81 -8.28 20.88
N GLU A 23 -5.47 -9.37 21.27
CA GLU A 23 -6.83 -9.71 20.81
C GLU A 23 -7.85 -8.56 20.96
N LYS A 24 -7.60 -7.64 21.89
CA LYS A 24 -8.48 -6.47 22.17
C LYS A 24 -8.22 -5.25 21.27
N VAL A 25 -7.13 -5.22 20.49
CA VAL A 25 -6.80 -4.12 19.57
C VAL A 25 -6.59 -4.71 18.17
N LYS A 26 -7.68 -5.20 17.56
CA LYS A 26 -7.73 -5.53 16.13
C LYS A 26 -7.84 -4.23 15.31
N THR A 27 -6.87 -3.33 15.43
CA THR A 27 -6.78 -2.25 14.44
C THR A 27 -6.35 -2.92 13.15
N MET A 28 -7.18 -2.90 12.11
CA MET A 28 -6.77 -3.44 10.81
C MET A 28 -5.77 -2.50 10.17
N SER A 29 -4.73 -3.06 9.56
CA SER A 29 -3.88 -2.28 8.65
C SER A 29 -4.62 -2.06 7.34
N TYR A 30 -4.36 -0.93 6.70
CA TYR A 30 -5.04 -0.53 5.49
C TYR A 30 -4.07 0.11 4.49
N CYS A 31 -4.21 -0.25 3.23
CA CYS A 31 -3.42 0.31 2.13
C CYS A 31 -4.35 0.78 1.00
N LYS A 32 -4.00 1.91 0.37
CA LYS A 32 -4.60 2.39 -0.88
C LYS A 32 -3.52 2.72 -1.91
N LEU A 33 -3.80 2.35 -3.15
CA LEU A 33 -3.07 2.75 -4.34
C LEU A 33 -4.04 3.48 -5.28
N ILE A 34 -3.74 4.74 -5.58
CA ILE A 34 -4.58 5.62 -6.40
C ILE A 34 -3.92 5.73 -7.78
N VAL A 35 -4.65 5.37 -8.83
CA VAL A 35 -4.15 5.27 -10.20
C VAL A 35 -4.97 6.17 -11.11
N ASP A 36 -4.29 6.97 -11.94
CA ASP A 36 -4.94 7.61 -13.08
C ASP A 36 -5.13 6.57 -14.19
N LYS A 37 -6.39 6.22 -14.46
CA LYS A 37 -6.76 5.18 -15.40
C LYS A 37 -6.32 5.48 -16.84
N ASN A 38 -6.18 6.75 -17.21
CA ASN A 38 -5.79 7.12 -18.56
C ASN A 38 -4.30 6.90 -18.82
N THR A 39 -3.46 7.12 -17.81
CA THR A 39 -2.00 7.04 -17.92
C THR A 39 -1.41 5.79 -17.27
N ASN A 40 -2.23 5.05 -16.52
CA ASN A 40 -1.84 3.96 -15.63
C ASN A 40 -0.85 4.38 -14.53
N ARG A 41 -0.63 5.69 -14.32
CA ARG A 41 0.34 6.22 -13.35
C ARG A 41 -0.24 6.15 -11.94
N VAL A 42 0.58 5.73 -10.99
CA VAL A 42 0.26 5.84 -9.56
C VAL A 42 0.40 7.31 -9.13
N VAL A 43 -0.71 7.89 -8.71
CA VAL A 43 -0.80 9.30 -8.26
C VAL A 43 -0.95 9.42 -6.74
N GLY A 44 -1.19 8.31 -6.04
CA GLY A 44 -1.25 8.28 -4.58
C GLY A 44 -0.97 6.89 -4.02
N PHE A 45 -0.30 6.87 -2.87
CA PHE A 45 -0.04 5.69 -2.06
C PHE A 45 -0.27 6.07 -0.59
N HIS A 46 -1.13 5.33 0.09
CA HIS A 46 -1.47 5.58 1.48
C HIS A 46 -1.44 4.26 2.24
N VAL A 47 -0.73 4.23 3.37
CA VAL A 47 -0.64 3.05 4.21
C VAL A 47 -0.83 3.45 5.68
N LEU A 48 -1.68 2.68 6.37
CA LEU A 48 -1.91 2.73 7.80
C LEU A 48 -1.55 1.35 8.34
N SER A 49 -0.34 1.21 8.87
CA SER A 49 0.20 -0.05 9.40
C SER A 49 1.38 0.23 10.34
N PRO A 50 1.88 -0.77 11.07
CA PRO A 50 3.26 -0.74 11.57
C PRO A 50 4.23 -0.38 10.45
N ASN A 51 5.27 0.38 10.79
CA ASN A 51 6.37 0.73 9.88
C ASN A 51 5.91 1.48 8.61
N ALA A 52 4.79 2.20 8.67
CA ALA A 52 4.23 2.94 7.55
C ALA A 52 5.23 3.95 6.95
N GLY A 53 6.11 4.53 7.77
CA GLY A 53 7.14 5.47 7.33
C GLY A 53 8.17 4.79 6.43
N GLU A 54 8.72 3.67 6.87
CA GLU A 54 9.70 2.85 6.16
C GLU A 54 9.12 2.29 4.86
N ILE A 55 7.89 1.77 4.90
CA ILE A 55 7.16 1.29 3.71
C ILE A 55 7.00 2.43 2.71
N THR A 56 6.51 3.59 3.15
CA THR A 56 6.30 4.75 2.28
C THR A 56 7.61 5.25 1.67
N GLN A 57 8.69 5.27 2.45
CA GLN A 57 10.02 5.65 1.96
C GLN A 57 10.49 4.71 0.85
N GLY A 58 10.26 3.39 0.98
CA GLY A 58 10.61 2.40 -0.04
C GLY A 58 9.93 2.65 -1.40
N TYR A 59 8.69 3.13 -1.41
CA TYR A 59 7.97 3.46 -2.64
C TYR A 59 8.15 4.90 -3.13
N ALA A 60 8.65 5.82 -2.30
CA ALA A 60 8.74 7.24 -2.62
C ALA A 60 9.56 7.53 -3.89
N VAL A 61 10.67 6.81 -4.10
CA VAL A 61 11.50 6.96 -5.31
C VAL A 61 10.75 6.49 -6.56
N ALA A 62 10.09 5.33 -6.50
CA ALA A 62 9.29 4.81 -7.61
C ALA A 62 8.16 5.78 -7.98
N MET A 63 7.47 6.34 -6.98
CA MET A 63 6.44 7.36 -7.19
C MET A 63 7.02 8.63 -7.85
N ARG A 64 8.21 9.09 -7.41
CA ARG A 64 8.90 10.24 -7.99
C ARG A 64 9.25 10.03 -9.47
N LEU A 65 9.65 8.82 -9.83
CA LEU A 65 9.97 8.40 -11.21
C LEU A 65 8.73 8.15 -12.07
N GLY A 66 7.54 8.11 -11.46
CA GLY A 66 6.28 7.95 -12.17
C GLY A 66 5.87 6.52 -12.43
N ALA A 67 6.15 5.63 -11.47
CA ALA A 67 5.69 4.26 -11.49
C ALA A 67 4.20 4.13 -11.85
N THR A 68 3.92 3.11 -12.64
CA THR A 68 2.60 2.71 -13.11
C THR A 68 2.04 1.57 -12.26
N LYS A 69 0.75 1.29 -12.37
CA LYS A 69 0.15 0.13 -11.71
C LYS A 69 0.84 -1.18 -12.11
N ASN A 70 1.28 -1.29 -13.36
CA ASN A 70 1.98 -2.46 -13.86
C ASN A 70 3.34 -2.67 -13.17
N ASP A 71 4.06 -1.60 -12.85
CA ASP A 71 5.32 -1.70 -12.11
C ASP A 71 5.10 -2.28 -10.71
N PHE A 72 4.00 -1.91 -10.05
CA PHE A 72 3.61 -2.47 -8.75
C PHE A 72 3.23 -3.95 -8.86
N ASP A 73 2.51 -4.35 -9.92
CA ASP A 73 2.06 -5.74 -10.12
C ASP A 73 3.19 -6.69 -10.51
N MET A 74 4.16 -6.20 -11.27
CA MET A 74 5.34 -6.96 -11.68
C MET A 74 6.40 -7.05 -10.57
N THR A 75 6.28 -6.25 -9.52
CA THR A 75 7.19 -6.29 -8.38
C THR A 75 6.88 -7.51 -7.51
N VAL A 76 7.87 -8.40 -7.34
CA VAL A 76 7.75 -9.55 -6.45
C VAL A 76 7.60 -9.08 -5.01
N GLY A 77 6.54 -9.51 -4.35
CA GLY A 77 6.34 -9.26 -2.92
C GLY A 77 7.25 -10.16 -2.07
N THR A 78 7.90 -9.57 -1.07
CA THR A 78 8.60 -10.31 -0.01
C THR A 78 7.73 -10.31 1.24
N LEU A 79 7.51 -11.50 1.83
CA LEU A 79 6.70 -11.71 3.03
C LEU A 79 7.41 -11.28 4.31
#